data_AF-A0A433PRH0-F1
#
_entry.id   AF-A0A433PRH0-F1
#
_cell.length_a   1.000
_cell.length_b   1.000
_cell.length_c   1.000
_cell.angle_alpha   90.00
_cell.angle_beta   90.00
_cell.angle_gamma   90.00
#
_symmetry.space_group_name_H-M   'P 1'
#
loop_
_entity.id
_entity.type
_entity.pdbx_description
1 polymer ?
#
loop_
_entity_poly.entity_id
_entity_poly.type
_entity_poly.pdbx_seq_one_letter_code
_entity_poly.pdbx_strand_id
1 'polypeptide(L)'
;MEMKFSCNSENQHLLLASLTLLDATSGTQADLVCCGDGKRVTVLEGKLVSQRTTACDLDGSARSFFVFPDVSVRVDGQFRLMVSVVVLDPLIAVLDPQKRAGTVVASGLTDVFTVFDATPSVPPVDALTALTLHLRSQGISI
;
A
#
# COMPACT_ATOMS: atom_id res chain seq x y z
N MET A 1 10.90 -5.42 1.17
CA MET A 1 11.51 -4.37 0.33
C MET A 1 11.55 -3.07 1.13
N GLU A 2 12.74 -2.56 1.46
CA GLU A 2 12.93 -1.37 2.28
C GLU A 2 13.26 -0.17 1.35
N MET A 3 12.39 0.84 1.31
CA MET A 3 12.64 2.08 0.55
C MET A 3 13.00 3.19 1.53
N LYS A 4 14.26 3.64 1.50
CA LYS A 4 14.74 4.76 2.31
C LYS A 4 14.47 6.08 1.58
N PHE A 5 13.67 6.95 2.19
CA PHE A 5 13.48 8.33 1.73
C PHE A 5 14.17 9.28 2.70
N SER A 6 15.15 10.06 2.21
CA SER A 6 15.77 11.15 2.97
C SER A 6 14.90 12.40 2.88
N CYS A 7 14.45 12.93 4.01
CA CYS A 7 13.59 14.10 4.09
C CYS A 7 14.46 15.37 4.18
N ASN A 8 14.49 16.19 3.12
CA ASN A 8 15.05 17.55 3.18
C ASN A 8 13.95 18.53 3.65
N SER A 9 14.28 19.37 4.62
CA SER A 9 13.34 20.24 5.34
C SER A 9 13.14 21.57 4.63
N GLU A 10 12.30 21.66 3.60
CA GLU A 10 11.80 22.98 3.15
C GLU A 10 10.53 23.01 2.28
N ASN A 11 9.89 21.88 1.99
CA ASN A 11 8.51 21.85 1.50
C ASN A 11 7.80 20.66 2.13
N GLN A 12 6.80 20.89 2.98
CA GLN A 12 5.95 19.82 3.51
C GLN A 12 4.97 19.35 2.43
N HIS A 13 5.52 18.74 1.38
CA HIS A 13 4.73 18.02 0.41
C HIS A 13 3.93 16.92 1.11
N LEU A 14 2.64 16.86 0.82
CA LEU A 14 1.78 15.82 1.36
C LEU A 14 2.06 14.52 0.59
N LEU A 15 2.67 13.56 1.27
CA LEU A 15 3.01 12.26 0.70
C LEU A 15 1.93 11.24 1.04
N LEU A 16 1.34 10.66 0.01
CA LEU A 16 0.42 9.53 0.11
C LEU A 16 1.01 8.33 -0.60
N ALA A 17 0.71 7.13 -0.11
CA ALA A 17 0.98 5.90 -0.82
C ALA A 17 -0.34 5.20 -1.14
N SER A 18 -0.47 4.67 -2.36
CA SER A 18 -1.62 3.88 -2.80
C SER A 18 -1.23 2.46 -3.16
N LEU A 19 -2.12 1.51 -2.92
CA LEU A 19 -1.98 0.12 -3.35
C LEU A 19 -2.71 -0.15 -4.67
N THR A 20 -2.11 -1.04 -5.46
CA THR A 20 -2.69 -1.61 -6.67
C THR A 20 -2.36 -3.10 -6.67
N LEU A 21 -3.34 -3.94 -6.93
CA LEU A 21 -3.17 -5.39 -7.04
C LEU A 21 -2.75 -5.74 -8.46
N LEU A 22 -1.70 -6.53 -8.58
CA LEU A 22 -1.22 -7.08 -9.85
C LEU A 22 -1.28 -8.60 -9.81
N ASP A 23 -1.70 -9.20 -10.92
CA ASP A 23 -1.57 -10.64 -11.12
C ASP A 23 -0.08 -11.04 -11.19
N ALA A 24 0.31 -12.09 -10.46
CA ALA A 24 1.72 -12.44 -10.31
C ALA A 24 2.39 -12.92 -11.61
N THR A 25 1.61 -13.48 -12.54
CA THR A 25 2.12 -14.10 -13.78
C THR A 25 2.17 -13.09 -14.92
N SER A 26 1.08 -12.35 -15.12
CA SER A 26 0.93 -11.40 -16.21
C SER A 26 1.42 -10.00 -15.86
N GLY A 27 1.54 -9.67 -14.56
CA GLY A 27 1.84 -8.31 -14.10
C GLY A 27 0.74 -7.30 -14.40
N THR A 28 -0.44 -7.77 -14.83
CA THR A 28 -1.57 -6.91 -15.17
C THR A 28 -2.37 -6.53 -13.93
N GLN A 29 -3.02 -5.37 -13.98
CA GLN A 29 -3.83 -4.87 -12.87
C GLN A 29 -5.05 -5.78 -12.64
N ALA A 30 -5.18 -6.25 -11.40
CA ALA A 30 -6.18 -7.22 -10.98
C ALA A 30 -7.19 -6.65 -9.96
N ASP A 31 -7.24 -5.32 -9.80
CA ASP A 31 -8.15 -4.66 -8.83
C ASP A 31 -9.64 -4.93 -9.12
N LEU A 32 -9.98 -5.19 -10.38
CA LEU A 32 -11.34 -5.42 -10.86
C LEU A 32 -11.37 -6.64 -11.77
N VAL A 33 -12.30 -7.54 -11.53
CA VAL A 33 -12.53 -8.74 -12.35
C VAL A 33 -13.95 -8.72 -12.91
N CYS A 34 -14.11 -9.14 -14.17
CA CYS A 34 -15.41 -9.31 -14.80
C CYS A 34 -15.97 -10.70 -14.49
N CYS A 35 -17.16 -10.76 -13.90
CA CYS A 35 -17.94 -11.97 -13.76
C CYS A 35 -18.64 -12.32 -15.08
N GLY A 36 -19.04 -13.59 -15.24
CA GLY A 36 -19.66 -14.11 -16.46
C GLY A 36 -21.01 -13.48 -16.84
N ASP A 37 -21.61 -12.70 -15.94
CA ASP A 37 -22.81 -11.88 -16.15
C ASP A 37 -22.48 -10.44 -16.63
N GLY A 38 -21.21 -10.12 -16.89
CA GLY A 38 -20.74 -8.80 -17.27
C GLY A 38 -20.58 -7.83 -16.09
N LYS A 39 -20.85 -8.28 -14.85
CA LYS A 39 -20.66 -7.46 -13.65
C LYS A 39 -19.18 -7.37 -13.31
N ARG A 40 -18.71 -6.16 -12.95
CA ARG A 40 -17.37 -5.96 -12.41
C ARG A 40 -17.40 -6.09 -10.89
N VAL A 41 -16.49 -6.88 -10.34
CA VAL A 41 -16.32 -7.08 -8.91
C VAL A 41 -14.96 -6.53 -8.48
N THR A 42 -14.96 -5.75 -7.40
CA THR A 42 -13.75 -5.25 -6.75
C THR A 42 -13.05 -6.41 -6.05
N VAL A 43 -11.79 -6.61 -6.39
CA VAL A 43 -10.97 -7.70 -5.86
C VAL A 43 -10.12 -7.21 -4.69
N LEU A 44 -9.52 -6.03 -4.80
CA LEU A 44 -8.74 -5.39 -3.75
C LEU A 44 -9.61 -4.40 -2.97
N GLU A 45 -9.84 -4.66 -1.68
CA GLU A 45 -10.71 -3.86 -0.81
C GLU A 45 -10.00 -3.45 0.50
N GLY A 46 -10.59 -2.48 1.21
CA GLY A 46 -10.07 -1.95 2.47
C GLY A 46 -9.48 -0.55 2.35
N LYS A 47 -8.53 -0.21 3.23
CA LYS A 47 -7.82 1.06 3.24
C LYS A 47 -6.59 1.02 2.33
N LEU A 48 -6.82 1.29 1.04
CA LEU A 48 -5.79 1.21 0.00
C LEU A 48 -4.90 2.45 -0.12
N VAL A 49 -5.14 3.48 0.69
CA VAL A 49 -4.34 4.71 0.72
C VAL A 49 -3.82 4.94 2.14
N SER A 50 -2.53 5.24 2.24
CA SER A 50 -1.85 5.51 3.49
C SER A 50 -1.09 6.84 3.43
N GLN A 51 -1.10 7.57 4.53
CA GLN A 51 -0.31 8.80 4.68
C GLN A 51 1.05 8.47 5.27
N ARG A 52 2.05 9.30 4.95
CA ARG A 52 3.38 9.19 5.56
C ARG A 52 3.28 9.34 7.08
N THR A 53 3.84 8.37 7.81
CA THR A 53 4.04 8.44 9.27
C THR A 53 5.52 8.28 9.58
N THR A 54 6.06 9.12 10.47
CA THR A 54 7.45 8.99 10.92
C THR A 54 7.51 8.19 12.22
N ALA A 55 8.37 7.18 12.27
CA ALA A 55 8.62 6.39 13.47
C ALA A 55 10.06 5.88 13.49
N CYS A 56 10.50 5.40 14.66
CA CYS A 56 11.75 4.67 14.79
C CYS A 56 11.58 3.25 14.24
N ASP A 57 12.56 2.81 13.47
CA ASP A 57 12.68 1.41 13.04
C ASP A 57 13.35 0.57 14.14
N LEU A 58 13.43 -0.75 13.92
CA LEU A 58 14.03 -1.71 14.86
C LEU A 58 15.51 -1.42 15.19
N ASP A 59 16.22 -0.73 14.29
CA ASP A 59 17.61 -0.28 14.49
C ASP A 59 17.71 1.07 15.25
N GLY A 60 16.58 1.65 15.66
CA GLY A 60 16.49 2.95 16.33
C GLY A 60 16.54 4.16 15.39
N SER A 61 16.68 3.96 14.08
CA SER A 61 16.71 5.06 13.10
C SER A 61 15.31 5.58 12.80
N ALA A 62 15.14 6.90 12.72
CA ALA A 62 13.89 7.51 12.30
C ALA A 62 13.66 7.31 10.80
N ARG A 63 12.53 6.71 10.43
CA ARG A 63 12.15 6.42 9.04
C ARG A 63 10.71 6.81 8.76
N SER A 64 10.42 6.97 7.47
CA SER A 64 9.07 7.22 6.96
C SER A 64 8.40 5.89 6.59
N PHE A 65 7.24 5.62 7.18
CA PHE A 65 6.44 4.44 6.95
C PHE A 65 5.11 4.81 6.28
N PHE A 66 4.64 3.91 5.42
CA PHE A 66 3.29 3.89 4.89
C PHE A 66 2.68 2.55 5.29
N VAL A 67 1.63 2.59 6.11
CA VAL A 67 1.03 1.38 6.71
C VAL A 67 -0.36 1.17 6.16
N PHE A 68 -0.65 -0.07 5.77
CA PHE A 68 -1.95 -0.50 5.24
C PHE A 68 -2.48 -1.64 6.12
N PRO A 69 -3.10 -1.32 7.28
CA PRO A 69 -3.48 -2.33 8.26
C PRO A 69 -4.77 -3.09 7.90
N ASP A 70 -5.53 -2.57 6.93
CA ASP A 70 -6.80 -3.11 6.49
C ASP A 70 -6.78 -3.26 4.98
N VAL A 71 -6.30 -4.41 4.49
CA VAL A 71 -6.24 -4.75 3.07
C VAL A 71 -6.75 -6.17 2.92
N SER A 72 -7.68 -6.38 2.01
CA SER A 72 -8.23 -7.69 1.71
C SER A 72 -8.27 -7.93 0.20
N VAL A 73 -8.08 -9.19 -0.19
CA VAL A 73 -8.19 -9.65 -1.56
C VAL A 73 -9.27 -10.73 -1.59
N ARG A 74 -10.29 -10.53 -2.42
CA ARG A 74 -11.53 -11.34 -2.40
C ARG A 74 -11.54 -12.53 -3.35
N VAL A 75 -10.49 -12.67 -4.15
CA VAL A 75 -10.36 -13.73 -5.16
C VAL A 75 -9.07 -14.50 -4.86
N ASP A 76 -9.16 -15.83 -4.92
CA ASP A 76 -8.01 -16.70 -4.77
C ASP A 76 -7.03 -16.54 -5.94
N GLY A 77 -5.75 -16.78 -5.67
CA GLY A 77 -4.71 -16.67 -6.69
C GLY A 77 -3.39 -16.15 -6.17
N GLN A 78 -2.49 -15.85 -7.10
CA GLN A 78 -1.15 -15.34 -6.80
C GLN A 78 -1.04 -13.91 -7.28
N PHE A 79 -0.65 -13.01 -6.37
CA PHE A 79 -0.65 -11.58 -6.62
C PHE A 79 0.60 -10.90 -6.11
N ARG A 80 0.80 -9.67 -6.56
CA ARG A 80 1.74 -8.69 -5.99
C ARG A 80 0.97 -7.42 -5.68
N LEU A 81 1.37 -6.72 -4.63
CA LEU A 81 0.92 -5.35 -4.39
C LEU A 81 1.96 -4.39 -4.93
N MET A 82 1.52 -3.44 -5.75
CA MET A 82 2.30 -2.27 -6.11
C MET A 82 1.97 -1.14 -5.16
N VAL A 83 2.99 -0.62 -4.48
CA VAL A 83 2.91 0.59 -3.66
C VAL A 83 3.38 1.74 -4.53
N SER A 84 2.54 2.76 -4.73
CA SER A 84 2.92 3.99 -5.44
C SER A 84 2.88 5.17 -4.49
N VAL A 85 4.00 5.87 -4.34
CA VAL A 85 4.11 7.07 -3.52
C VAL A 85 3.85 8.29 -4.40
N VAL A 86 2.87 9.09 -4.01
CA VAL A 86 2.41 10.29 -4.68
C VAL A 86 2.75 11.50 -3.81
N VAL A 87 3.45 12.46 -4.40
CA VAL A 87 3.53 13.82 -3.85
C VAL A 87 2.31 14.57 -4.31
N LEU A 88 1.51 15.04 -3.36
CA LEU A 88 0.47 16.03 -3.62
C LEU A 88 1.06 17.44 -3.42
N ASP A 89 0.88 18.27 -4.44
CA ASP A 89 1.20 19.69 -4.39
C ASP A 89 -0.11 20.49 -4.22
N PRO A 90 -0.37 21.04 -3.03
CA PRO A 90 -1.60 21.81 -2.77
C PRO A 90 -1.67 23.10 -3.59
N LEU A 91 -0.55 23.67 -4.03
CA LEU A 91 -0.57 24.88 -4.87
C LEU A 91 -1.07 24.55 -6.27
N ILE A 92 -0.68 23.40 -6.84
CA ILE A 92 -1.17 22.95 -8.14
C ILE A 92 -2.69 22.70 -8.10
N ALA A 93 -3.18 22.08 -7.02
CA ALA A 93 -4.61 21.82 -6.85
C ALA A 93 -5.47 23.10 -6.84
N VAL A 94 -4.93 24.18 -6.27
CA VAL A 94 -5.61 25.48 -6.15
C VAL A 94 -5.50 26.30 -7.43
N LEU A 95 -4.33 26.27 -8.08
CA LEU A 95 -4.05 27.09 -9.27
C LEU A 95 -4.64 26.51 -10.56
N ASP A 96 -4.76 25.18 -10.66
CA ASP A 96 -5.32 24.52 -11.84
C ASP A 96 -6.11 23.25 -11.45
N PRO A 97 -7.44 23.36 -11.23
CA PRO A 97 -8.30 22.24 -10.87
C PRO A 97 -8.39 21.14 -11.92
N GLN A 98 -8.00 21.42 -13.18
CA GLN A 98 -8.00 20.43 -14.27
C GLN A 98 -6.70 19.62 -14.30
N LYS A 99 -5.66 20.08 -13.61
CA LYS A 99 -4.37 19.40 -13.53
C LYS A 99 -4.38 18.42 -12.37
N ARG A 100 -3.80 17.24 -12.59
CA ARG A 100 -3.60 16.26 -11.50
C ARG A 100 -2.71 16.89 -10.43
N ALA A 101 -3.25 17.10 -9.25
CA ALA A 101 -2.54 17.65 -8.10
C ALA A 101 -1.44 16.71 -7.55
N GLY A 102 -1.35 15.48 -8.07
CA GLY A 102 -0.43 14.45 -7.59
C GLY A 102 0.50 13.93 -8.68
N THR A 103 1.77 13.77 -8.30
CA THR A 103 2.80 13.12 -9.13
C THR A 103 3.35 11.91 -8.41
N VAL A 104 3.41 10.76 -9.09
CA VAL A 104 4.07 9.56 -8.56
C VAL A 104 5.57 9.81 -8.52
N VAL A 105 6.18 9.75 -7.34
CA VAL A 105 7.61 10.00 -7.13
C VAL A 105 8.41 8.73 -6.89
N ALA A 106 7.76 7.66 -6.47
CA ALA A 106 8.36 6.35 -6.29
C ALA A 106 7.31 5.26 -6.38
N SER A 107 7.72 4.06 -6.74
CA SER A 107 6.89 2.87 -6.62
C SER A 107 7.73 1.64 -6.33
N GLY A 108 7.08 0.57 -5.88
CA GLY A 108 7.69 -0.75 -5.90
C GLY A 108 6.70 -1.84 -5.58
N LEU A 109 7.19 -3.06 -5.73
CA LEU A 109 6.38 -4.27 -5.71
C LEU A 109 6.70 -5.10 -4.48
N THR A 110 5.67 -5.72 -3.91
CA THR A 110 5.87 -6.79 -2.93
C THR A 110 6.40 -8.05 -3.62
N ASP A 111 6.89 -8.96 -2.78
CA ASP A 111 7.00 -10.36 -3.15
C ASP A 111 5.62 -10.95 -3.51
N VAL A 112 5.62 -12.07 -4.23
CA VAL A 112 4.38 -12.77 -4.57
C VAL A 112 3.78 -13.35 -3.30
N PHE A 113 2.48 -13.13 -3.11
CA PHE A 113 1.70 -13.77 -2.05
C PHE A 113 0.53 -14.54 -2.67
N THR A 114 0.07 -15.56 -1.95
CA THR A 114 -1.07 -16.39 -2.37
C THR A 114 -2.27 -16.09 -1.49
N VAL A 115 -3.42 -15.87 -2.12
CA VAL A 115 -4.72 -15.75 -1.48
C VAL A 115 -5.41 -17.09 -1.61
N PHE A 116 -5.79 -17.67 -0.48
CA PHE A 116 -6.46 -18.97 -0.41
C PHE A 116 -7.96 -18.76 -0.18
N ASP A 117 -8.77 -19.61 -0.78
CA ASP A 117 -10.17 -19.76 -0.37
C ASP A 117 -10.22 -20.35 1.06
N ALA A 118 -11.26 -20.03 1.82
CA ALA A 118 -11.36 -20.24 3.28
C ALA A 118 -11.50 -21.71 3.74
N THR A 119 -11.09 -22.67 2.91
CA THR A 119 -11.06 -24.12 3.17
C THR A 119 -9.66 -24.52 3.69
N PRO A 120 -9.44 -25.75 4.22
CA PRO A 120 -8.50 -26.01 5.33
C PRO A 120 -7.00 -25.87 5.02
N SER A 121 -6.63 -25.32 3.86
CA SER A 121 -5.26 -25.03 3.44
C SER A 121 -4.73 -23.67 3.91
N VAL A 122 -5.49 -22.87 4.64
CA VAL A 122 -5.01 -21.59 5.18
C VAL A 122 -3.94 -21.86 6.24
N PRO A 123 -2.68 -21.42 6.05
CA PRO A 123 -1.66 -21.53 7.08
C PRO A 123 -2.12 -20.81 8.35
N PRO A 124 -1.66 -21.22 9.54
CA PRO A 124 -1.90 -20.46 10.76
C PRO A 124 -1.53 -19.00 10.54
N VAL A 125 -2.38 -18.06 10.99
CA VAL A 125 -2.07 -16.63 10.94
C VAL A 125 -0.77 -16.43 11.72
N ASP A 126 0.28 -16.00 11.03
CA ASP A 126 1.56 -15.73 11.66
C ASP A 126 1.39 -14.66 12.75
N ALA A 127 2.10 -14.87 13.86
CA ALA A 127 2.18 -13.86 14.92
C ALA A 127 2.65 -12.52 14.34
N LEU A 128 2.19 -11.42 14.94
CA LEU A 128 2.60 -10.08 14.53
C LEU A 128 4.12 -9.99 14.45
N THR A 129 4.63 -9.41 13.36
CA THR A 129 6.07 -9.26 13.17
C THR A 129 6.66 -8.31 14.23
N ALA A 130 7.96 -8.45 14.50
CA ALA A 130 8.68 -7.55 15.41
C ALA A 130 8.51 -6.07 15.01
N LEU A 131 8.54 -5.77 13.70
CA LEU A 131 8.32 -4.42 13.19
C LEU A 131 6.90 -3.93 13.50
N THR A 132 5.88 -4.77 13.28
CA THR A 132 4.49 -4.42 13.60
C THR A 132 4.31 -4.09 15.07
N LEU A 133 4.86 -4.91 15.96
CA LEU A 133 4.80 -4.68 17.41
C LEU A 133 5.53 -3.39 17.81
N HIS A 134 6.71 -3.16 17.21
CA HIS A 134 7.51 -1.96 17.49
C HIS A 134 6.79 -0.68 17.05
N LEU A 135 6.20 -0.66 15.86
CA LEU A 135 5.42 0.50 15.38
C LEU A 135 4.15 0.73 16.22
N ARG A 136 3.45 -0.34 16.63
CA ARG A 136 2.30 -0.22 17.55
C ARG A 136 2.68 0.41 18.88
N SER A 137 3.85 0.05 19.42
CA SER A 137 4.35 0.63 20.68
C SER A 137 4.62 2.14 20.59
N GLN A 138 4.80 2.67 19.39
CA GLN A 138 4.99 4.10 19.10
C GLN A 138 3.67 4.82 18.77
N GLY A 139 2.51 4.16 18.92
CA GLY A 139 1.19 4.75 18.70
C GLY A 139 0.70 4.67 17.25
N ILE A 140 1.38 3.92 16.37
CA ILE A 140 0.89 3.67 15.01
C ILE A 140 -0.22 2.63 15.06
N SER A 141 -1.38 2.96 14.49
CA SER A 141 -2.53 2.06 14.37
C SER A 141 -2.27 1.01 13.28
N ILE A 142 -1.87 -0.19 13.69
CA ILE A 142 -1.72 -1.40 12.87
C ILE A 142 -2.58 -2.50 13.47
#